data_AF-A0A822AXF4-F1
#
_entry.id   AF-A0A822AXF4-F1
#
_cell.length_a   1.000
_cell.length_b   1.000
_cell.length_c   1.000
_cell.angle_alpha   90.00
_cell.angle_beta   90.00
_cell.angle_gamma   90.00
#
_symmetry.space_group_name_H-M   'P 1'
#
loop_
_entity.id
_entity.type
_entity.pdbx_description
1 polymer ?
#
loop_
_entity_poly.entity_id
_entity_poly.type
_entity_poly.pdbx_seq_one_letter_code
_entity_poly.pdbx_strand_id
1 'polypeptide(L)'
;SERERWIRDKYEQKLFIAPLTILPNQARQSLIDAITQEDLYTVILILAHRKISSDDLNSSILHLAALQGNVTMLQLLLWYGADPFVMDNHGRTPLQCANGDCLQVLQTLTNNHTNSQQQLKQTTISPQHSTLPRQRPPASSPAPPYDKLPSSVI
;
A
#
# COMPACT_ATOMS: atom_id res chain seq x y z
N SER A 1 -27.80 -12.43 -3.95
CA SER A 1 -27.95 -13.88 -4.25
C SER A 1 -27.41 -14.74 -3.10
N GLU A 2 -27.74 -16.03 -3.04
CA GLU A 2 -27.18 -16.95 -2.01
C GLU A 2 -25.66 -17.05 -2.08
N ARG A 3 -25.10 -17.03 -3.30
CA ARG A 3 -23.65 -16.95 -3.55
C ARG A 3 -23.01 -15.71 -2.91
N GLU A 4 -23.61 -14.54 -3.06
CA GLU A 4 -23.11 -13.32 -2.43
C GLU A 4 -23.15 -13.39 -0.90
N ARG A 5 -24.20 -14.00 -0.32
CA ARG A 5 -24.28 -14.20 1.13
C ARG A 5 -23.13 -15.08 1.62
N TRP A 6 -22.87 -16.21 0.96
CA TRP A 6 -21.75 -17.07 1.30
C TRP A 6 -20.38 -16.39 1.17
N ILE A 7 -20.20 -15.55 0.15
CA ILE A 7 -18.97 -14.76 -0.01
C ILE A 7 -18.80 -13.78 1.15
N ARG A 8 -19.86 -13.04 1.54
CA ARG A 8 -19.80 -12.12 2.69
C ARG A 8 -19.53 -12.85 3.99
N ASP A 9 -20.23 -13.95 4.24
CA ASP A 9 -20.07 -14.75 5.45
C ASP A 9 -18.63 -15.28 5.59
N LYS A 10 -18.03 -15.68 4.45
CA LYS A 10 -16.68 -16.20 4.42
C LYS A 10 -15.59 -15.15 4.57
N TYR A 11 -15.70 -14.04 3.85
CA TYR A 11 -14.61 -13.07 3.72
C TYR A 11 -14.82 -11.77 4.52
N GLU A 12 -16.07 -11.35 4.74
CA GLU A 12 -16.39 -10.15 5.54
C GLU A 12 -16.66 -10.51 7.00
N GLN A 13 -17.49 -11.52 7.26
CA GLN A 13 -17.87 -11.95 8.61
C GLN A 13 -16.87 -12.91 9.25
N LYS A 14 -15.89 -13.42 8.47
CA LYS A 14 -14.84 -14.30 8.95
C LYS A 14 -15.36 -15.57 9.65
N LEU A 15 -16.57 -16.02 9.31
CA LEU A 15 -17.31 -17.09 10.02
C LEU A 15 -16.62 -18.46 9.96
N PHE A 16 -15.67 -18.64 9.04
CA PHE A 16 -14.95 -19.91 8.85
C PHE A 16 -13.46 -19.81 9.20
N ILE A 17 -13.00 -18.71 9.80
CA ILE A 17 -11.61 -18.63 10.26
C ILE A 17 -11.48 -19.45 11.54
N ALA A 18 -10.45 -20.30 11.61
CA ALA A 18 -10.20 -21.14 12.78
C ALA A 18 -10.09 -20.28 14.06
N PRO A 19 -10.67 -20.69 15.20
CA PRO A 19 -10.64 -19.88 16.41
C PRO A 19 -9.20 -19.62 16.89
N LEU A 20 -8.91 -18.38 17.29
CA LEU A 20 -7.64 -18.05 17.94
C LEU A 20 -7.63 -18.59 19.37
N THR A 21 -6.60 -19.37 19.70
CA THR A 21 -6.26 -19.71 21.09
C THR A 21 -5.38 -18.65 21.76
N ILE A 22 -5.02 -17.57 21.04
CA ILE A 22 -4.07 -16.55 21.46
C ILE A 22 -4.78 -15.43 22.21
N LEU A 23 -4.31 -15.15 23.44
CA LEU A 23 -4.84 -14.06 24.26
C LEU A 23 -4.46 -12.68 23.68
N PRO A 24 -5.30 -11.64 23.83
CA PRO A 24 -5.05 -10.35 23.20
C PRO A 24 -3.76 -9.63 23.61
N ASN A 25 -3.35 -9.80 24.86
CA ASN A 25 -2.10 -9.27 25.40
C ASN A 25 -0.85 -10.00 24.89
N GLN A 26 -1.00 -11.24 24.40
CA GLN A 26 0.10 -12.03 23.88
C GLN A 26 0.23 -11.95 22.35
N ALA A 27 -0.74 -11.36 21.65
CA ALA A 27 -0.82 -11.40 20.19
C ALA A 27 0.44 -10.89 19.47
N ARG A 28 1.05 -9.80 19.93
CA ARG A 28 2.30 -9.28 19.35
C ARG A 28 3.46 -10.25 19.56
N GLN A 29 3.62 -10.78 20.77
CA GLN A 29 4.69 -11.71 21.08
C GLN A 29 4.51 -13.03 20.35
N SER A 30 3.28 -13.58 20.32
CA SER A 30 2.97 -14.79 19.54
C SER A 30 3.22 -14.60 18.05
N LEU A 31 3.00 -13.40 17.50
CA LEU A 31 3.33 -13.10 16.11
C LEU A 31 4.85 -13.14 15.90
N ILE A 32 5.63 -12.50 16.77
CA ILE A 32 7.10 -12.51 16.71
C ILE A 32 7.62 -13.94 16.87
N ASP A 33 7.09 -14.71 17.81
CA ASP A 33 7.49 -16.10 18.05
C ASP A 33 7.19 -16.95 16.81
N ALA A 34 6.00 -16.82 16.23
CA ALA A 34 5.62 -17.55 15.01
C ALA A 34 6.52 -17.20 13.81
N ILE A 35 6.88 -15.93 13.63
CA ILE A 35 7.84 -15.51 12.59
C ILE A 35 9.22 -16.10 12.87
N THR A 36 9.66 -16.06 14.12
CA THR A 36 10.97 -16.61 14.54
C THR A 36 11.05 -18.11 14.26
N GLN A 37 9.94 -18.83 14.43
CA GLN A 37 9.82 -20.26 14.12
C GLN A 37 9.44 -20.55 12.65
N GLU A 38 9.34 -19.53 11.80
CA GLU A 38 8.90 -19.64 10.40
C GLU A 38 7.51 -20.30 10.23
N ASP A 39 6.65 -20.19 11.25
CA ASP A 39 5.29 -20.73 11.25
C ASP A 39 4.35 -19.79 10.51
N LEU A 40 4.31 -19.95 9.20
CA LEU A 40 3.43 -19.19 8.31
C LEU A 40 1.94 -19.36 8.65
N TYR A 41 1.52 -20.53 9.13
CA TYR A 41 0.12 -20.81 9.43
C TYR A 41 -0.36 -19.95 10.61
N THR A 42 0.42 -19.94 11.70
CA THR A 42 0.09 -19.13 12.88
C THR A 42 0.14 -17.63 12.54
N VAL A 43 1.09 -17.19 11.73
CA VAL A 43 1.16 -15.80 11.25
C VAL A 43 -0.10 -15.44 10.46
N ILE A 44 -0.49 -16.24 9.46
CA ILE A 44 -1.71 -15.99 8.67
C ILE A 44 -2.93 -15.96 9.58
N LEU A 45 -3.03 -16.88 10.54
CA LEU A 45 -4.17 -16.94 11.45
C LEU A 45 -4.26 -15.67 12.31
N ILE A 46 -3.14 -15.22 12.88
CA ILE A 46 -3.08 -13.98 13.67
C ILE A 46 -3.48 -12.76 12.82
N LEU A 47 -2.90 -12.63 11.63
CA LEU A 47 -3.17 -11.55 10.68
C LEU A 47 -4.62 -11.55 10.18
N ALA A 48 -5.22 -12.73 10.00
CA ALA A 48 -6.58 -12.86 9.50
C ALA A 48 -7.62 -12.45 10.54
N HIS A 49 -7.36 -12.65 11.83
CA HIS A 49 -8.28 -12.28 12.90
C HIS A 49 -8.16 -10.82 13.33
N ARG A 50 -6.95 -10.26 13.29
CA ARG A 50 -6.68 -8.92 13.82
C ARG A 50 -6.48 -7.91 12.70
N LYS A 51 -7.12 -6.74 12.84
CA LYS A 51 -6.72 -5.56 12.06
C LYS A 51 -5.43 -5.03 12.68
N ILE A 52 -4.31 -5.55 12.22
CA ILE A 52 -2.97 -5.16 12.65
C ILE A 52 -2.62 -3.86 11.93
N SER A 53 -2.14 -2.86 12.69
CA SER A 53 -1.66 -1.60 12.13
C SER A 53 -0.23 -1.75 11.59
N SER A 54 0.22 -0.82 10.75
CA SER A 54 1.63 -0.77 10.32
C SER A 54 2.59 -0.70 11.51
N ASP A 55 2.16 -0.06 12.60
CA ASP A 55 2.93 0.07 13.84
C ASP A 55 3.00 -1.25 14.61
N ASP A 56 1.97 -2.10 14.50
CA ASP A 56 2.01 -3.44 15.09
C ASP A 56 2.99 -4.38 14.37
N LEU A 57 3.27 -4.11 13.08
CA LEU A 57 4.24 -4.84 12.25
C LEU A 57 5.65 -4.24 12.28
N ASN A 58 5.89 -3.19 13.08
CA ASN A 58 7.08 -2.37 12.95
C ASN A 58 8.38 -2.94 13.57
N SER A 59 9.48 -2.29 13.16
CA SER A 59 10.92 -2.33 13.50
C SER A 59 11.62 -3.67 13.67
N SER A 60 10.94 -4.73 14.11
CA SER A 60 11.54 -6.05 14.33
C SER A 60 10.97 -7.10 13.40
N ILE A 61 9.67 -7.08 13.10
CA ILE A 61 9.00 -8.16 12.36
C ILE A 61 9.50 -8.27 10.90
N LEU A 62 9.57 -7.14 10.19
CA LEU A 62 10.02 -7.14 8.80
C LEU A 62 11.54 -7.41 8.69
N HIS A 63 12.33 -6.95 9.66
CA HIS A 63 13.76 -7.27 9.76
C HIS A 63 14.02 -8.74 10.02
N LEU A 64 13.22 -9.40 10.86
CA LEU A 64 13.34 -10.85 11.12
C LEU A 64 13.09 -11.65 9.85
N ALA A 65 12.00 -11.37 9.13
CA ALA A 65 11.70 -12.04 7.86
C ALA A 65 12.79 -11.81 6.80
N ALA A 66 13.32 -10.58 6.73
CA ALA A 66 14.43 -10.24 5.83
C ALA A 66 15.72 -10.99 6.20
N LEU A 67 16.07 -11.03 7.50
CA LEU A 67 17.27 -11.69 8.02
C LEU A 67 17.22 -13.21 7.81
N GLN A 68 16.05 -13.82 7.99
CA GLN A 68 15.82 -15.24 7.72
C GLN A 68 15.92 -15.59 6.23
N GLY A 69 15.82 -14.61 5.32
CA GLY A 69 15.71 -14.86 3.89
C GLY A 69 14.37 -15.49 3.49
N ASN A 70 13.36 -15.43 4.36
CA ASN A 70 12.05 -16.01 4.11
C ASN A 70 11.20 -15.06 3.26
N VAL A 71 11.30 -15.21 1.93
CA VAL A 71 10.59 -14.38 0.96
C VAL A 71 9.08 -14.44 1.14
N THR A 72 8.53 -15.62 1.43
CA THR A 72 7.09 -15.81 1.61
C THR A 72 6.58 -15.01 2.81
N MET A 73 7.28 -15.09 3.94
CA MET A 73 6.96 -14.33 5.14
C MET A 73 7.10 -12.82 4.88
N LEU A 74 8.19 -12.41 4.25
CA LEU A 74 8.44 -11.00 3.90
C LEU A 74 7.31 -10.44 3.04
N GLN A 75 6.94 -11.13 1.96
CA GLN A 75 5.86 -10.71 1.06
C GLN A 75 4.51 -10.65 1.75
N LEU A 76 4.20 -11.61 2.62
CA LEU A 76 2.97 -11.61 3.42
C LEU A 76 2.88 -10.35 4.28
N LEU A 77 3.95 -10.02 5.01
CA LEU A 77 3.99 -8.84 5.87
C LEU A 77 3.85 -7.53 5.08
N LEU A 78 4.52 -7.43 3.93
CA LEU A 78 4.39 -6.28 3.02
C LEU A 78 2.96 -6.13 2.50
N TRP A 79 2.29 -7.25 2.15
CA TRP A 79 0.90 -7.23 1.69
C TRP A 79 -0.07 -6.75 2.76
N TYR A 80 0.23 -7.04 4.03
CA TYR A 80 -0.51 -6.52 5.19
C TYR A 80 -0.12 -5.08 5.59
N GLY A 81 0.70 -4.39 4.80
CA GLY A 81 1.02 -2.97 4.98
C GLY A 81 2.20 -2.69 5.91
N ALA A 82 3.08 -3.68 6.14
CA ALA A 82 4.35 -3.40 6.78
C ALA A 82 5.18 -2.41 5.95
N ASP A 83 5.80 -1.43 6.62
CA ASP A 83 6.64 -0.43 5.95
C ASP A 83 8.02 -1.02 5.56
N PRO A 84 8.37 -1.13 4.27
CA PRO A 84 9.66 -1.65 3.82
C PRO A 84 10.85 -0.74 4.16
N PHE A 85 10.62 0.50 4.61
CA PHE A 85 11.66 1.46 4.97
C PHE A 85 11.78 1.69 6.48
N VAL A 86 11.06 0.90 7.29
CA VAL A 86 11.07 1.02 8.76
C VAL A 86 12.47 0.78 9.32
N MET A 87 12.90 1.60 10.28
CA MET A 87 14.20 1.43 10.93
C MET A 87 14.08 0.57 12.19
N ASP A 88 15.04 -0.33 12.42
CA ASP A 88 15.20 -1.04 13.69
C ASP A 88 15.84 -0.12 14.75
N ASN A 89 16.03 -0.65 15.96
CA ASN A 89 16.70 0.07 17.07
C ASN A 89 18.17 0.43 16.79
N HIS A 90 18.77 -0.13 15.72
CA HIS A 90 20.12 0.17 15.26
C HIS A 90 20.13 1.15 14.08
N GLY A 91 18.97 1.69 13.68
CA GLY A 91 18.85 2.59 12.54
C GLY A 91 18.97 1.88 11.19
N ARG A 92 18.80 0.55 11.14
CA ARG A 92 18.89 -0.22 9.90
C ARG A 92 17.52 -0.43 9.30
N THR A 93 17.41 -0.43 7.98
CA THR A 93 16.19 -0.83 7.25
C THR A 93 16.17 -2.36 7.05
N PRO A 94 15.01 -2.97 6.73
CA PRO A 94 14.93 -4.41 6.46
C PRO A 94 15.87 -4.81 5.31
N LEU A 95 16.04 -3.92 4.33
CA LEU A 95 16.97 -4.12 3.20
C LEU A 95 18.41 -4.32 3.66
N GLN A 96 18.85 -3.59 4.69
CA GLN A 96 20.22 -3.67 5.21
C GLN A 96 20.48 -4.94 6.03
N CYS A 97 19.43 -5.62 6.47
CA CYS A 97 19.51 -6.89 7.19
C CYS A 97 19.13 -8.09 6.30
N ALA A 98 18.74 -7.84 5.05
CA ALA A 98 18.17 -8.86 4.17
C ALA A 98 19.21 -9.91 3.75
N ASN A 99 18.78 -11.17 3.73
CA ASN A 99 19.57 -12.29 3.25
C ASN A 99 18.86 -12.99 2.07
N GLY A 100 19.63 -13.66 1.22
CA GLY A 100 19.11 -14.39 0.07
C GLY A 100 18.19 -13.56 -0.83
N ASP A 101 17.11 -14.18 -1.30
CA ASP A 101 16.18 -13.59 -2.26
C ASP A 101 15.34 -12.43 -1.67
N CYS A 102 15.27 -12.29 -0.34
CA CYS A 102 14.66 -11.13 0.31
C CYS A 102 15.35 -9.82 -0.08
N LEU A 103 16.68 -9.86 -0.31
CA LEU A 103 17.44 -8.70 -0.75
C LEU A 103 16.90 -8.20 -2.10
N GLN A 104 16.67 -9.09 -3.07
CA GLN A 104 16.19 -8.72 -4.39
C GLN A 104 14.78 -8.13 -4.35
N VAL A 105 13.90 -8.69 -3.51
CA VAL A 105 12.54 -8.16 -3.29
C VAL A 105 12.62 -6.72 -2.77
N LEU A 106 13.40 -6.47 -1.71
CA LEU A 106 13.51 -5.16 -1.08
C LEU A 106 14.25 -4.14 -1.96
N GLN A 107 15.26 -4.56 -2.73
CA GLN A 107 15.94 -3.71 -3.71
C GLN A 107 14.99 -3.27 -4.82
N THR A 108 14.17 -4.18 -5.34
CA THR A 108 13.19 -3.88 -6.39
C THR A 108 12.17 -2.85 -5.89
N LEU A 109 11.66 -3.02 -4.66
CA LEU A 109 10.74 -2.06 -4.04
C LEU A 109 11.40 -0.68 -3.87
N THR A 110 12.65 -0.65 -3.42
CA THR A 110 13.41 0.60 -3.23
C THR A 110 13.63 1.33 -4.56
N ASN A 111 14.05 0.61 -5.60
CA ASN A 111 14.29 1.18 -6.93
C ASN A 111 13.00 1.73 -7.56
N ASN A 112 11.88 1.03 -7.39
CA ASN A 112 10.58 1.50 -7.87
C ASN A 112 10.15 2.79 -7.14
N HIS A 113 10.38 2.85 -5.83
CA HIS A 113 10.12 4.05 -5.04
C HIS A 113 10.97 5.24 -5.50
N THR A 114 12.28 5.07 -5.70
CA THR A 114 13.18 6.15 -6.15
C THR A 114 12.85 6.65 -7.55
N ASN A 115 12.56 5.74 -8.50
CA ASN A 115 12.14 6.10 -9.86
C ASN A 115 10.84 6.90 -9.86
N SER A 116 9.87 6.52 -9.03
CA SER A 116 8.61 7.24 -8.87
C SER A 116 8.86 8.68 -8.37
N GLN A 117 9.77 8.88 -7.41
CA GLN A 117 10.12 10.20 -6.88
C GLN A 117 10.88 11.10 -7.89
N GLN A 118 11.67 10.51 -8.80
CA GLN A 118 12.39 11.26 -9.83
C GLN A 118 11.47 11.77 -10.96
N GLN A 119 10.46 10.98 -11.33
CA GLN A 119 9.52 11.36 -12.39
C GLN A 119 8.66 12.57 -12.00
N LEU A 120 8.32 12.75 -10.71
CA LEU A 120 7.66 13.96 -10.22
C LEU A 120 8.52 15.22 -10.29
N LYS A 121 9.86 15.10 -10.30
CA LYS A 121 10.77 16.25 -10.37
C LYS A 121 10.98 16.75 -11.81
N GLN A 122 10.82 15.88 -12.81
CA GLN A 122 10.99 16.25 -14.23
C GLN A 122 9.76 16.94 -14.84
N THR A 123 8.54 16.73 -14.31
CA THR A 123 7.32 17.44 -14.77
C THR A 123 7.23 18.90 -14.30
N THR A 124 8.16 19.37 -13.45
CA THR A 124 8.12 20.72 -12.84
C THR A 124 9.06 21.74 -13.51
N ILE A 125 9.81 21.38 -14.57
CA ILE A 125 10.68 22.34 -15.27
C ILE A 125 10.15 22.62 -16.69
N SER A 126 9.11 23.45 -16.78
CA SER A 126 8.82 24.19 -18.02
C SER A 126 9.61 25.51 -17.98
N PRO A 127 10.58 25.75 -18.88
CA PRO A 127 11.31 27.00 -18.93
C PRO A 127 10.40 28.10 -19.48
N GLN A 128 10.06 29.08 -18.65
CA GLN A 128 9.45 30.32 -19.11
C GLN A 128 10.52 31.16 -19.81
N HIS A 129 10.39 31.36 -21.13
CA HIS A 129 10.61 32.63 -21.82
C HIS A 129 10.35 32.46 -23.32
N SER A 130 9.22 32.99 -23.79
CA SER A 130 9.05 33.48 -25.17
C SER A 130 7.84 34.39 -25.20
N THR A 131 8.08 35.67 -24.96
CA THR A 131 7.14 36.77 -25.18
C THR A 131 6.99 37.01 -26.68
N LEU A 132 5.77 36.88 -27.21
CA LEU A 132 5.36 37.38 -28.53
C LEU A 132 4.16 38.33 -28.36
N PRO A 133 4.01 39.33 -29.24
CA PRO A 133 3.32 40.58 -28.91
C PRO A 133 1.80 40.50 -29.03
N ARG A 134 1.16 41.30 -28.19
CA ARG A 134 -0.28 41.51 -28.07
C ARG A 134 -0.84 42.21 -29.32
N GLN A 135 -1.67 41.52 -30.09
CA GLN A 135 -2.57 42.17 -31.05
C GLN A 135 -3.98 42.29 -30.47
N ARG A 136 -4.48 43.52 -30.48
CA ARG A 136 -5.81 43.95 -30.02
C ARG A 136 -6.82 43.70 -31.15
N PRO A 137 -7.96 43.03 -30.94
CA PRO A 137 -9.01 42.97 -31.95
C PRO A 137 -9.89 44.23 -31.87
N PRO A 138 -10.38 44.78 -33.01
CA PRO A 138 -11.42 45.79 -33.00
C PRO A 138 -12.82 45.15 -32.96
N ALA A 139 -13.76 45.91 -32.42
CA ALA A 139 -15.15 45.56 -32.20
C ALA A 139 -15.99 45.61 -33.49
N SER A 140 -16.97 44.69 -33.64
CA SER A 140 -18.35 44.97 -34.10
C SER A 140 -19.12 43.69 -34.49
N SER A 141 -20.14 43.31 -33.72
CA SER A 141 -21.53 43.04 -34.17
C SER A 141 -22.31 42.20 -33.15
N PRO A 142 -23.64 42.39 -33.01
CA PRO A 142 -24.42 41.91 -31.87
C PRO A 142 -24.98 40.49 -32.09
N ALA A 143 -25.11 39.73 -31.00
CA ALA A 143 -25.67 38.38 -31.00
C ALA A 143 -27.21 38.39 -31.17
N PRO A 144 -27.81 37.43 -31.88
CA PRO A 144 -29.26 37.23 -31.88
C PRO A 144 -29.74 36.55 -30.57
N PRO A 145 -31.03 36.68 -30.23
CA PRO A 145 -31.57 36.25 -28.94
C PRO A 145 -31.72 34.74 -28.86
N TYR A 146 -31.35 34.14 -27.73
CA TYR A 146 -31.59 32.74 -27.43
C TYR A 146 -33.08 32.49 -27.22
N ASP A 147 -33.76 32.01 -28.26
CA ASP A 147 -35.10 31.44 -28.11
C ASP A 147 -35.03 30.03 -27.52
N LYS A 148 -35.86 29.87 -26.50
CA LYS A 148 -36.01 28.74 -25.59
C LYS A 148 -36.24 27.44 -26.35
N LEU A 149 -35.41 26.43 -26.08
CA LEU A 149 -35.78 25.04 -26.39
C LEU A 149 -36.73 24.54 -25.27
N PRO A 150 -37.94 24.08 -25.61
CA PRO A 150 -38.92 23.64 -24.62
C PRO A 150 -38.55 22.28 -24.02
N SER A 151 -38.86 22.18 -22.74
CA SER A 151 -38.80 21.00 -21.89
C SER A 151 -39.82 19.94 -22.30
N SER A 152 -39.32 18.70 -22.40
CA SER A 152 -40.02 17.42 -22.16
C SER A 152 -41.06 16.94 -23.19
N VAL A 153 -41.24 15.61 -23.15
CA VAL A 153 -42.45 14.82 -23.45
C VAL A 153 -42.28 13.76 -24.57
N ILE A 154 -42.26 12.51 -24.06
CA ILE A 154 -42.40 11.14 -24.64
C ILE A 154 -41.14 10.51 -25.22
#